data_AF-A0A954RBY8-F1
#
_entry.id   AF-A0A954RBY8-F1
#
_cell.length_a   1.000
_cell.length_b   1.000
_cell.length_c   1.000
_cell.angle_alpha   90.00
_cell.angle_beta   90.00
_cell.angle_gamma   90.00
#
_symmetry.space_group_name_H-M   'P 1'
#
loop_
_entity.id
_entity.type
_entity.pdbx_description
1 polymer ?
#
loop_
_entity_poly.entity_id
_entity_poly.type
_entity_poly.pdbx_seq_one_letter_code
_entity_poly.pdbx_strand_id
1 'polypeptide(L)'
;MAEDTANPVVSGAAEAGELVQPGDELVSYQPGWLVNVAVNRTDGRYVHGERLSVRFKSERAARVYVIYHQADAQSLLIYPNVAQPTNAVAANTEVMIPAANDSFRFRVGPPYGQEAMQVIAAENPIAILDDLRPGAARATKIPQDVRQALATAIEQSPHSFAEHRIVIHTREADVVLPPERSPKRFGVFVGVDLLRDASFGDSTPLAKKSAELMHAAMLADGGVPEANSRLLIGEHATSTEWEDVMTKWLPSVSEPGDTVFLFYCGHGGQIKALDESEPDGLDEVLSTYDMDSKRIRETAVSDDRLARWLLALPGRQIVLLLETCHGGGVVDGRGMAGALRDEANRCHDIAQLNTVVVCACLPDEFSHFSPKLPASFMPLLFAQAMRDQPKPLSVQAAFDFYRKNLPKLLADEKIGANLPGFIQQPSLTDHAL
;
A
#
# COMPACT_ATOMS: atom_id res chain seq x y z
N MET A 1 25.47 5.47 43.25
CA MET A 1 24.10 5.94 43.51
C MET A 1 23.87 7.18 42.66
N ALA A 2 23.31 6.99 41.48
CA ALA A 2 22.69 8.02 40.66
C ALA A 2 21.69 7.26 39.79
N GLU A 3 20.42 7.63 39.94
CA GLU A 3 19.24 6.89 39.51
C GLU A 3 19.06 6.89 38.00
N ASP A 4 18.66 5.73 37.53
CA ASP A 4 18.18 5.38 36.20
C ASP A 4 16.85 6.10 35.95
N THR A 5 16.82 7.06 35.02
CA THR A 5 15.57 7.68 34.56
C THR A 5 15.16 7.04 33.26
N ALA A 6 14.51 5.88 33.39
CA ALA A 6 13.74 5.25 32.33
C ALA A 6 12.68 6.25 31.82
N ASN A 7 12.77 6.60 30.54
CA ASN A 7 11.68 7.26 29.83
C ASN A 7 10.45 6.33 29.87
N PRO A 8 9.28 6.81 30.32
CA PRO A 8 8.08 6.00 30.30
C PRO A 8 7.67 5.75 28.84
N VAL A 9 7.50 4.47 28.51
CA VAL A 9 6.75 4.03 27.34
C VAL A 9 5.38 4.68 27.42
N VAL A 10 5.12 5.64 26.54
CA VAL A 10 3.80 6.25 26.40
C VAL A 10 2.89 5.19 25.80
N SER A 11 2.19 4.47 26.67
CA SER A 11 0.96 3.79 26.31
C SER A 11 0.02 4.85 25.74
N GLY A 12 -0.28 4.75 24.45
CA GLY A 12 -1.25 5.61 23.78
C GLY A 12 -2.62 5.40 24.40
N ALA A 13 -2.94 6.20 25.42
CA ALA A 13 -4.30 6.35 25.90
C ALA A 13 -5.09 7.08 24.82
N ALA A 14 -6.05 6.38 24.23
CA ALA A 14 -7.01 6.94 23.31
C ALA A 14 -7.79 8.08 23.99
N GLU A 15 -7.55 9.32 23.56
CA GLU A 15 -8.42 10.46 23.87
C GLU A 15 -8.93 11.09 22.56
N ALA A 16 -10.16 10.70 22.20
CA ALA A 16 -11.25 11.50 21.63
C ALA A 16 -12.22 10.59 20.87
N GLY A 17 -13.01 9.78 21.59
CA GLY A 17 -14.19 9.10 21.03
C GLY A 17 -13.97 8.29 19.75
N GLU A 18 -12.85 7.58 19.63
CA GLU A 18 -12.63 6.66 18.51
C GLU A 18 -13.72 5.58 18.53
N LEU A 19 -14.49 5.52 17.44
CA LEU A 19 -15.46 4.46 17.22
C LEU A 19 -14.68 3.15 17.11
N VAL A 20 -14.72 2.33 18.16
CA VAL A 20 -14.14 0.97 18.17
C VAL A 20 -14.70 0.20 16.97
N GLN A 21 -13.82 -0.16 16.04
CA GLN A 21 -14.17 -0.92 14.86
C GLN A 21 -14.14 -2.43 15.17
N PRO A 22 -14.94 -3.24 14.47
CA PRO A 22 -14.93 -4.69 14.68
C PRO A 22 -13.54 -5.29 14.46
N GLY A 23 -12.99 -5.97 15.47
CA GLY A 23 -11.68 -6.63 15.42
C GLY A 23 -10.49 -5.76 15.82
N ASP A 24 -10.71 -4.56 16.40
CA ASP A 24 -9.63 -3.64 16.84
C ASP A 24 -8.68 -4.29 17.84
N GLU A 25 -9.18 -5.24 18.62
CA GLU A 25 -8.40 -5.96 19.62
C GLU A 25 -7.33 -6.89 19.03
N LEU A 26 -7.35 -7.15 17.71
CA LEU A 26 -6.41 -8.06 17.03
C LEU A 26 -5.40 -7.33 16.13
N VAL A 27 -5.43 -5.99 16.08
CA VAL A 27 -4.52 -5.20 15.23
C VAL A 27 -3.09 -5.29 15.76
N SER A 28 -2.15 -5.67 14.89
CA SER A 28 -0.71 -5.60 15.18
C SER A 28 -0.13 -4.29 14.63
N TYR A 29 0.38 -3.43 15.51
CA TYR A 29 0.94 -2.13 15.13
C TYR A 29 2.40 -2.19 14.63
N GLN A 30 3.05 -3.35 14.74
CA GLN A 30 4.41 -3.60 14.24
C GLN A 30 4.54 -5.03 13.69
N PRO A 31 3.82 -5.38 12.61
CA PRO A 31 3.87 -6.72 12.07
C PRO A 31 5.26 -7.00 11.49
N GLY A 32 5.73 -8.24 11.63
CA GLY A 32 7.05 -8.67 11.14
C GLY A 32 7.12 -8.85 9.62
N TRP A 33 5.98 -8.84 8.93
CA TRP A 33 5.82 -8.85 7.48
C TRP A 33 4.40 -8.38 7.15
N LEU A 34 4.05 -8.31 5.88
CA LEU A 34 2.75 -7.81 5.44
C LEU A 34 1.79 -8.91 4.99
N VAL A 35 0.53 -8.74 5.38
CA VAL A 35 -0.61 -9.46 4.80
C VAL A 35 -1.67 -8.42 4.44
N ASN A 36 -2.51 -8.71 3.45
CA ASN A 36 -3.54 -7.79 3.04
C ASN A 36 -4.88 -8.50 2.84
N VAL A 37 -5.98 -7.75 2.89
CA VAL A 37 -7.32 -8.24 2.59
C VAL A 37 -8.11 -7.22 1.77
N ALA A 38 -8.89 -7.72 0.82
CA ALA A 38 -9.80 -6.93 0.00
C ALA A 38 -11.14 -7.66 -0.16
N VAL A 39 -12.19 -6.89 -0.45
CA VAL A 39 -13.52 -7.43 -0.80
C VAL A 39 -13.90 -7.03 -2.22
N ASN A 40 -14.93 -7.66 -2.80
CA ASN A 40 -15.33 -7.45 -4.20
C ASN A 40 -16.01 -6.11 -4.50
N ARG A 41 -16.42 -5.35 -3.48
CA ARG A 41 -16.90 -3.99 -3.64
C ARG A 41 -15.92 -3.00 -3.04
N THR A 42 -15.45 -2.08 -3.87
CA THR A 42 -14.44 -1.07 -3.48
C THR A 42 -14.97 -0.10 -2.42
N ASP A 43 -16.28 0.18 -2.41
CA ASP A 43 -16.94 1.01 -1.39
C ASP A 43 -17.21 0.28 -0.06
N GLY A 44 -16.98 -1.04 -0.01
CA GLY A 44 -17.23 -1.88 1.16
C GLY A 44 -18.69 -1.92 1.62
N ARG A 45 -19.65 -1.53 0.78
CA ARG A 45 -21.08 -1.46 1.14
C ARG A 45 -21.85 -2.59 0.51
N TYR A 46 -22.69 -3.26 1.27
CA TYR A 46 -23.50 -4.36 0.77
C TYR A 46 -24.94 -4.29 1.28
N VAL A 47 -25.88 -4.77 0.47
CA VAL A 47 -27.26 -5.06 0.90
C VAL A 47 -27.52 -6.55 0.99
N HIS A 48 -28.57 -6.92 1.72
CA HIS A 48 -28.99 -8.30 1.91
C HIS A 48 -28.99 -9.10 0.59
N GLY A 49 -28.41 -10.31 0.64
CA GLY A 49 -28.38 -11.24 -0.47
C GLY A 49 -27.28 -10.98 -1.50
N GLU A 50 -26.63 -9.82 -1.49
CA GLU A 50 -25.48 -9.55 -2.36
C GLU A 50 -24.33 -10.52 -2.08
N ARG A 51 -23.57 -10.80 -3.12
CA ARG A 51 -22.39 -11.66 -3.04
C ARG A 51 -21.23 -10.89 -2.44
N LEU A 52 -20.62 -11.50 -1.44
CA LEU A 52 -19.39 -11.05 -0.81
C LEU A 52 -18.30 -12.08 -1.09
N SER A 53 -17.15 -11.63 -1.58
CA SER A 53 -15.94 -12.44 -1.69
C SER A 53 -14.78 -11.70 -1.08
N VAL A 54 -13.93 -12.44 -0.39
CA VAL A 54 -12.73 -11.95 0.26
C VAL A 54 -11.53 -12.43 -0.54
N ARG A 55 -10.57 -11.55 -0.76
CA ARG A 55 -9.26 -11.88 -1.31
C ARG A 55 -8.19 -11.47 -0.34
N PHE A 56 -7.13 -12.27 -0.24
CA PHE A 56 -5.99 -11.93 0.59
C PHE A 56 -4.70 -12.43 -0.05
N LYS A 57 -3.59 -11.77 0.27
CA LYS A 57 -2.23 -12.16 -0.12
C LYS A 57 -1.32 -11.92 1.08
N SER A 58 -0.43 -12.88 1.36
CA SER A 58 0.63 -12.77 2.36
C SER A 58 1.96 -12.61 1.62
N GLU A 59 2.77 -11.66 2.04
CA GLU A 59 4.12 -11.42 1.52
C GLU A 59 4.99 -12.68 1.70
N ARG A 60 4.97 -13.26 2.90
CA ARG A 60 5.69 -14.48 3.26
C ARG A 60 4.79 -15.71 3.25
N ALA A 61 5.41 -16.88 3.11
CA ALA A 61 4.71 -18.15 3.32
C ALA A 61 4.27 -18.24 4.79
N ALA A 62 2.99 -18.50 5.03
CA ALA A 62 2.40 -18.37 6.35
C ALA A 62 1.22 -19.32 6.58
N ARG A 63 0.80 -19.41 7.84
CA ARG A 63 -0.49 -19.97 8.26
C ARG A 63 -1.51 -18.84 8.34
N VAL A 64 -2.52 -18.86 7.47
CA VAL A 64 -3.46 -17.76 7.32
C VAL A 64 -4.86 -18.16 7.78
N TYR A 65 -5.49 -17.25 8.52
CA TYR A 65 -6.86 -17.37 9.03
C TYR A 65 -7.63 -16.13 8.61
N VAL A 66 -8.89 -16.30 8.21
CA VAL A 66 -9.78 -15.19 7.91
C VAL A 66 -10.95 -15.22 8.88
N ILE A 67 -11.08 -14.13 9.63
CA ILE A 67 -12.12 -13.92 10.65
C ILE A 67 -13.09 -12.87 10.11
N TYR A 68 -14.38 -13.17 10.19
CA TYR A 68 -15.46 -12.25 9.89
C TYR A 68 -16.09 -11.76 11.20
N HIS A 69 -15.95 -10.47 11.48
CA HIS A 69 -16.55 -9.80 12.63
C HIS A 69 -17.90 -9.21 12.22
N GLN A 70 -18.96 -9.67 12.86
CA GLN A 70 -20.35 -9.30 12.57
C GLN A 70 -20.79 -8.09 13.41
N ALA A 71 -21.88 -7.45 13.00
CA ALA A 71 -22.42 -6.24 13.63
C ALA A 71 -22.94 -6.48 15.07
N ASP A 72 -23.21 -7.73 15.45
CA ASP A 72 -23.60 -8.13 16.80
C ASP A 72 -22.39 -8.51 17.69
N ALA A 73 -21.17 -8.14 17.26
CA ALA A 73 -19.91 -8.46 17.91
C ALA A 73 -19.55 -9.96 17.97
N GLN A 74 -20.25 -10.81 17.21
CA GLN A 74 -19.81 -12.18 16.99
C GLN A 74 -18.70 -12.24 15.94
N SER A 75 -17.83 -13.24 16.06
CA SER A 75 -16.77 -13.48 15.09
C SER A 75 -16.85 -14.91 14.58
N LEU A 76 -16.67 -15.07 13.28
CA LEU A 76 -16.72 -16.34 12.59
C LEU A 76 -15.39 -16.60 11.88
N LEU A 77 -14.80 -17.78 12.06
CA LEU A 77 -13.69 -18.25 11.26
C LEU A 77 -14.24 -18.73 9.91
N ILE A 78 -13.89 -18.01 8.83
CA ILE A 78 -14.35 -18.29 7.46
C ILE A 78 -13.26 -18.94 6.59
N TYR A 79 -12.01 -18.93 7.03
CA TYR A 79 -10.89 -19.66 6.42
C TYR A 79 -9.85 -20.02 7.50
N PRO A 80 -9.29 -21.25 7.52
CA PRO A 80 -9.65 -22.36 6.65
C PRO A 80 -11.11 -22.81 6.85
N ASN A 81 -11.71 -23.43 5.83
CA ASN A 81 -13.09 -23.92 5.89
C ASN A 81 -13.21 -25.31 5.23
N VAL A 82 -14.42 -25.88 5.21
CA VAL A 82 -14.64 -27.23 4.67
C VAL A 82 -14.27 -27.36 3.19
N ALA A 83 -14.48 -26.32 2.37
CA ALA A 83 -14.13 -26.33 0.96
C ALA A 83 -12.63 -26.04 0.74
N GLN A 84 -12.04 -25.22 1.60
CA GLN A 84 -10.64 -24.79 1.57
C GLN A 84 -9.98 -25.07 2.94
N PRO A 85 -9.62 -26.33 3.25
CA PRO A 85 -9.22 -26.73 4.61
C PRO A 85 -7.76 -26.42 4.95
N THR A 86 -6.94 -26.09 3.96
CA THR A 86 -5.50 -25.86 4.16
C THR A 86 -5.24 -24.38 4.45
N ASN A 87 -4.76 -24.07 5.64
CA ASN A 87 -4.35 -22.72 6.02
C ASN A 87 -2.89 -22.37 5.67
N ALA A 88 -2.10 -23.32 5.17
CA ALA A 88 -0.76 -23.05 4.65
C ALA A 88 -0.85 -22.36 3.29
N VAL A 89 -0.38 -21.12 3.22
CA VAL A 89 -0.40 -20.28 2.02
C VAL A 89 1.04 -19.94 1.65
N ALA A 90 1.37 -20.11 0.37
CA ALA A 90 2.68 -19.75 -0.16
C ALA A 90 2.83 -18.23 -0.23
N ALA A 91 4.08 -17.76 -0.10
CA ALA A 91 4.44 -16.36 -0.30
C ALA A 91 3.85 -15.82 -1.61
N ASN A 92 3.35 -14.59 -1.56
CA ASN A 92 2.86 -13.83 -2.71
C ASN A 92 1.76 -14.52 -3.54
N THR A 93 1.01 -15.45 -2.96
CA THR A 93 -0.12 -16.12 -3.62
C THR A 93 -1.44 -15.52 -3.18
N GLU A 94 -2.23 -14.98 -4.13
CA GLU A 94 -3.59 -14.51 -3.86
C GLU A 94 -4.53 -15.69 -3.62
N VAL A 95 -5.29 -15.65 -2.53
CA VAL A 95 -6.34 -16.62 -2.19
C VAL A 95 -7.69 -15.91 -2.18
N MET A 96 -8.72 -16.57 -2.74
CA MET A 96 -10.09 -16.04 -2.82
C MET A 96 -11.07 -16.94 -2.07
N ILE A 97 -11.95 -16.33 -1.28
CA ILE A 97 -13.00 -16.98 -0.51
C ILE A 97 -14.37 -16.35 -0.87
N PRO A 98 -15.32 -17.11 -1.43
CA PRO A 98 -15.17 -18.46 -1.98
C PRO A 98 -14.27 -18.46 -3.21
N ALA A 99 -13.57 -19.55 -3.48
CA ALA A 99 -12.84 -19.76 -4.73
C ALA A 99 -13.84 -19.89 -5.90
N ALA A 100 -13.38 -19.64 -7.13
CA ALA A 100 -14.23 -19.68 -8.32
C ALA A 100 -15.02 -21.00 -8.46
N ASN A 101 -14.37 -22.11 -8.11
CA ASN A 101 -14.90 -23.47 -8.23
C ASN A 101 -15.54 -24.00 -6.94
N ASP A 102 -15.61 -23.21 -5.87
CA ASP A 102 -16.28 -23.64 -4.64
C ASP A 102 -17.77 -23.82 -4.88
N SER A 103 -18.39 -24.77 -4.17
CA SER A 103 -19.84 -25.04 -4.25
C SER A 103 -20.68 -24.04 -3.46
N PHE A 104 -20.06 -23.30 -2.51
CA PHE A 104 -20.75 -22.32 -1.69
C PHE A 104 -20.61 -20.90 -2.23
N ARG A 105 -21.54 -20.03 -1.86
CA ARG A 105 -21.45 -18.59 -2.12
C ARG A 105 -21.72 -17.85 -0.84
N PHE A 106 -20.82 -16.96 -0.49
CA PHE A 106 -20.99 -16.12 0.67
C PHE A 106 -21.88 -14.93 0.30
N ARG A 107 -22.99 -14.79 1.03
CA ARG A 107 -24.01 -13.77 0.80
C ARG A 107 -24.26 -13.01 2.09
N VAL A 108 -24.41 -11.70 1.96
CA VAL A 108 -24.67 -10.80 3.07
C VAL A 108 -26.05 -11.10 3.65
N GLY A 109 -26.12 -11.21 4.97
CA GLY A 109 -27.32 -11.52 5.73
C GLY A 109 -27.22 -10.92 7.14
N PRO A 110 -28.29 -11.02 7.95
CA PRO A 110 -28.30 -10.43 9.29
C PRO A 110 -27.30 -11.15 10.23
N PRO A 111 -26.82 -10.46 11.29
CA PRO A 111 -27.10 -9.07 11.66
C PRO A 111 -26.46 -8.07 10.69
N TYR A 112 -27.05 -6.89 10.54
CA TYR A 112 -26.54 -5.84 9.67
C TYR A 112 -25.89 -4.72 10.47
N GLY A 113 -24.88 -4.07 9.89
CA GLY A 113 -24.25 -2.90 10.48
C GLY A 113 -22.83 -2.71 10.01
N GLN A 114 -21.97 -2.23 10.91
CA GLN A 114 -20.53 -2.17 10.68
C GLN A 114 -19.92 -3.52 11.03
N GLU A 115 -19.17 -4.08 10.10
CA GLU A 115 -18.61 -5.42 10.15
C GLU A 115 -17.18 -5.39 9.62
N ALA A 116 -16.41 -6.47 9.75
CA ALA A 116 -15.05 -6.51 9.21
C ALA A 116 -14.62 -7.89 8.75
N MET A 117 -13.80 -7.91 7.69
CA MET A 117 -13.00 -9.07 7.29
C MET A 117 -11.58 -8.84 7.76
N GLN A 118 -11.10 -9.71 8.64
CA GLN A 118 -9.78 -9.63 9.25
C GLN A 118 -8.97 -10.85 8.84
N VAL A 119 -7.78 -10.65 8.31
CA VAL A 119 -6.83 -11.70 7.96
C VAL A 119 -5.71 -11.69 8.97
N ILE A 120 -5.42 -12.86 9.53
CA ILE A 120 -4.29 -13.08 10.44
C ILE A 120 -3.38 -14.11 9.80
N ALA A 121 -2.15 -13.71 9.52
CA ALA A 121 -1.07 -14.59 9.08
C ALA A 121 -0.11 -14.82 10.25
N ALA A 122 0.34 -16.05 10.41
CA ALA A 122 1.29 -16.44 11.45
C ALA A 122 2.40 -17.33 10.86
N GLU A 123 3.60 -17.26 11.43
CA GLU A 123 4.71 -18.14 11.05
C GLU A 123 4.37 -19.62 11.34
N ASN A 124 3.68 -19.85 12.46
CA ASN A 124 3.30 -21.16 12.95
C ASN A 124 1.77 -21.31 13.04
N PRO A 125 1.23 -22.55 13.03
CA PRO A 125 -0.20 -22.77 13.25
C PRO A 125 -0.68 -22.20 14.58
N ILE A 126 -1.89 -21.65 14.60
CA ILE A 126 -2.48 -21.01 15.78
C ILE A 126 -3.42 -22.05 16.40
N ALA A 127 -2.89 -22.83 17.33
CA ALA A 127 -3.60 -23.99 17.89
C ALA A 127 -5.03 -23.66 18.40
N ILE A 128 -5.21 -22.52 19.06
CA ILE A 128 -6.52 -22.07 19.57
C ILE A 128 -7.56 -21.80 18.47
N LEU A 129 -7.12 -21.54 17.23
CA LEU A 129 -7.99 -21.43 16.06
C LEU A 129 -8.13 -22.77 15.33
N ASP A 130 -7.05 -23.55 15.24
CA ASP A 130 -7.05 -24.88 14.60
C ASP A 130 -7.96 -25.88 15.35
N ASP A 131 -8.05 -25.76 16.67
CA ASP A 131 -8.91 -26.57 17.53
C ASP A 131 -10.41 -26.26 17.34
N LEU A 132 -10.74 -25.14 16.69
CA LEU A 132 -12.11 -24.81 16.32
C LEU A 132 -12.56 -25.73 15.18
N ARG A 133 -13.32 -26.78 15.52
CA ARG A 133 -13.83 -27.75 14.55
C ARG A 133 -14.68 -27.06 13.47
N PRO A 134 -14.30 -27.10 12.18
CA PRO A 134 -15.15 -26.62 11.10
C PRO A 134 -16.47 -27.41 11.09
N GLY A 135 -17.58 -26.72 11.30
CA GLY A 135 -18.89 -27.33 11.09
C GLY A 135 -19.06 -27.70 9.62
N ALA A 136 -19.62 -28.87 9.32
CA ALA A 136 -19.74 -29.40 7.96
C ALA A 136 -20.51 -28.49 6.96
N ALA A 137 -21.21 -27.45 7.44
CA ALA A 137 -22.07 -26.60 6.61
C ALA A 137 -22.05 -25.10 6.97
N ARG A 138 -21.33 -24.64 8.00
CA ARG A 138 -21.34 -23.24 8.46
C ARG A 138 -19.97 -22.80 8.94
N ALA A 139 -19.67 -21.50 8.78
CA ALA A 139 -18.50 -20.87 9.37
C ALA A 139 -18.46 -21.10 10.89
N THR A 140 -17.26 -21.28 11.44
CA THR A 140 -17.10 -21.67 12.84
C THR A 140 -17.14 -20.44 13.73
N LYS A 141 -18.00 -20.43 14.74
CA LYS A 141 -18.02 -19.34 15.72
C LYS A 141 -16.73 -19.32 16.53
N ILE A 142 -16.14 -18.13 16.70
CA ILE A 142 -14.98 -17.89 17.55
C ILE A 142 -15.49 -17.38 18.91
N PRO A 143 -15.32 -18.15 19.99
CA PRO A 143 -15.66 -17.72 21.34
C PRO A 143 -14.88 -16.47 21.77
N GLN A 144 -15.43 -15.69 22.71
CA GLN A 144 -14.80 -14.46 23.18
C GLN A 144 -13.47 -14.72 23.90
N ASP A 145 -13.38 -15.78 24.68
CA ASP A 145 -12.15 -16.23 25.34
C ASP A 145 -11.06 -16.62 24.35
N VAL A 146 -11.43 -17.26 23.23
CA VAL A 146 -10.49 -17.56 22.13
C VAL A 146 -9.98 -16.27 21.48
N ARG A 147 -10.86 -15.28 21.23
CA ARG A 147 -10.43 -13.97 20.71
C ARG A 147 -9.47 -13.26 21.67
N GLN A 148 -9.76 -13.28 22.97
CA GLN A 148 -8.89 -12.66 23.96
C GLN A 148 -7.52 -13.34 24.03
N ALA A 149 -7.48 -14.67 23.98
CA ALA A 149 -6.22 -15.41 23.94
C ALA A 149 -5.42 -15.11 22.67
N LEU A 150 -6.09 -14.94 21.52
CA LEU A 150 -5.46 -14.56 20.27
C LEU A 150 -4.87 -13.14 20.33
N ALA A 151 -5.62 -12.17 20.85
CA ALA A 151 -5.14 -10.80 21.06
C ALA A 151 -3.86 -10.79 21.91
N THR A 152 -3.86 -11.53 23.02
CA THR A 152 -2.69 -11.66 23.89
C THR A 152 -1.50 -12.33 23.19
N ALA A 153 -1.72 -13.34 22.35
CA ALA A 153 -0.65 -13.98 21.59
C ALA A 153 -0.01 -13.02 20.58
N ILE A 154 -0.83 -12.22 19.89
CA ILE A 154 -0.36 -11.18 18.96
C ILE A 154 0.44 -10.12 19.73
N GLU A 155 -0.07 -9.63 20.85
CA GLU A 155 0.60 -8.62 21.68
C GLU A 155 1.95 -9.10 22.25
N GLN A 156 2.05 -10.38 22.63
CA GLN A 156 3.28 -10.96 23.18
C GLN A 156 4.37 -11.20 22.14
N SER A 157 3.99 -11.45 20.88
CA SER A 157 4.92 -11.78 19.80
C SER A 157 4.53 -11.10 18.49
N PRO A 158 4.46 -9.76 18.42
CA PRO A 158 3.89 -9.03 17.27
C PRO A 158 4.63 -9.29 15.96
N HIS A 159 5.92 -9.61 16.02
CA HIS A 159 6.75 -9.95 14.86
C HIS A 159 6.49 -11.36 14.30
N SER A 160 5.83 -12.25 15.04
CA SER A 160 5.44 -13.59 14.59
C SER A 160 4.06 -13.62 13.93
N PHE A 161 3.43 -12.45 13.77
CA PHE A 161 2.14 -12.29 13.12
C PHE A 161 2.17 -11.12 12.12
N ALA A 162 1.32 -11.23 11.12
CA ALA A 162 0.85 -10.11 10.31
C ALA A 162 -0.66 -10.10 10.31
N GLU A 163 -1.26 -8.92 10.35
CA GLU A 163 -2.72 -8.76 10.35
C GLU A 163 -3.10 -7.62 9.40
N HIS A 164 -4.23 -7.79 8.73
CA HIS A 164 -4.87 -6.70 8.00
C HIS A 164 -6.37 -6.89 7.95
N ARG A 165 -7.10 -5.77 7.99
CA ARG A 165 -8.56 -5.76 8.06
C ARG A 165 -9.18 -4.78 7.09
N ILE A 166 -10.37 -5.14 6.62
CA ILE A 166 -11.25 -4.22 5.88
C ILE A 166 -12.63 -4.19 6.55
N VAL A 167 -13.07 -2.99 6.90
CA VAL A 167 -14.41 -2.73 7.42
C VAL A 167 -15.40 -2.66 6.27
N ILE A 168 -16.52 -3.34 6.42
CA ILE A 168 -17.65 -3.32 5.49
C ILE A 168 -18.91 -2.84 6.22
N HIS A 169 -19.87 -2.37 5.44
CA HIS A 169 -21.17 -1.89 5.94
C HIS A 169 -22.29 -2.66 5.26
N THR A 170 -23.04 -3.43 6.04
CA THR A 170 -24.14 -4.27 5.56
C THR A 170 -25.49 -3.71 5.96
N ARG A 171 -26.53 -3.93 5.14
CA ARG A 171 -27.90 -3.43 5.38
C ARG A 171 -28.95 -4.39 4.85
N GLU A 172 -30.20 -4.21 5.29
CA GLU A 172 -31.37 -4.88 4.73
C GLU A 172 -31.69 -4.34 3.31
N ALA A 173 -32.31 -5.18 2.45
CA ALA A 173 -32.56 -4.84 1.05
C ALA A 173 -33.57 -3.70 0.84
N ASP A 174 -34.56 -3.57 1.73
CA ASP A 174 -35.65 -2.58 1.59
C ASP A 174 -35.28 -1.18 2.09
N VAL A 175 -34.05 -1.00 2.58
CA VAL A 175 -33.49 0.32 2.90
C VAL A 175 -32.98 0.92 1.60
N VAL A 176 -33.71 1.90 1.05
CA VAL A 176 -33.23 2.71 -0.09
C VAL A 176 -31.82 3.21 0.24
N LEU A 177 -30.82 2.73 -0.51
CA LEU A 177 -29.45 3.17 -0.34
C LEU A 177 -29.43 4.70 -0.53
N PRO A 178 -28.83 5.48 0.39
CA PRO A 178 -28.43 6.83 0.01
C PRO A 178 -27.58 6.70 -1.27
N PRO A 179 -27.74 7.61 -2.25
CA PRO A 179 -27.04 7.49 -3.53
C PRO A 179 -25.55 7.22 -3.26
N GLU A 180 -24.98 6.26 -4.01
CA GLU A 180 -23.56 5.92 -3.90
C GLU A 180 -22.77 7.23 -3.89
N ARG A 181 -22.02 7.44 -2.80
CA ARG A 181 -21.19 8.63 -2.67
C ARG A 181 -20.26 8.64 -3.88
N SER A 182 -20.27 9.73 -4.64
CA SER A 182 -19.31 9.87 -5.74
C SER A 182 -17.89 9.74 -5.18
N PRO A 183 -17.07 8.78 -5.66
CA PRO A 183 -15.70 8.62 -5.21
C PRO A 183 -14.94 9.94 -5.32
N LYS A 184 -14.25 10.31 -4.24
CA LYS A 184 -13.40 11.50 -4.22
C LYS A 184 -11.98 11.12 -4.62
N ARG A 185 -11.23 12.13 -5.05
CA ARG A 185 -9.81 12.02 -5.39
C ARG A 185 -8.98 12.80 -4.38
N PHE A 186 -7.87 12.21 -3.96
CA PHE A 186 -6.89 12.80 -3.06
C PHE A 186 -5.50 12.71 -3.68
N GLY A 187 -4.60 13.61 -3.30
CA GLY A 187 -3.24 13.64 -3.83
C GLY A 187 -2.18 13.96 -2.78
N VAL A 188 -1.08 13.23 -2.79
CA VAL A 188 0.13 13.55 -2.01
C VAL A 188 1.31 13.60 -2.99
N PHE A 189 1.99 14.75 -3.03
CA PHE A 189 3.07 15.01 -3.97
C PHE A 189 4.32 15.38 -3.18
N VAL A 190 5.35 14.54 -3.29
CA VAL A 190 6.59 14.64 -2.52
C VAL A 190 7.75 14.93 -3.45
N GLY A 191 8.51 15.98 -3.17
CA GLY A 191 9.68 16.38 -3.94
C GLY A 191 10.85 16.73 -3.04
N VAL A 192 11.87 15.88 -3.01
CA VAL A 192 13.06 16.03 -2.16
C VAL A 192 14.22 16.49 -3.03
N ASP A 193 14.42 17.80 -3.16
CA ASP A 193 15.50 18.40 -3.96
C ASP A 193 16.82 18.58 -3.20
N LEU A 194 16.73 18.76 -1.89
CA LEU A 194 17.85 18.93 -0.99
C LEU A 194 17.67 18.09 0.27
N LEU A 195 18.79 17.63 0.82
CA LEU A 195 18.86 16.98 2.12
C LEU A 195 19.42 17.99 3.14
N ARG A 196 18.95 17.90 4.38
CA ARG A 196 19.45 18.71 5.51
C ARG A 196 20.94 18.46 5.74
N ASP A 197 21.35 17.19 5.67
CA ASP A 197 22.76 16.81 5.76
C ASP A 197 23.42 16.89 4.37
N ALA A 198 24.22 17.94 4.18
CA ALA A 198 24.95 18.17 2.93
C ALA A 198 26.05 17.12 2.65
N SER A 199 26.38 16.23 3.60
CA SER A 199 27.38 15.18 3.41
C SER A 199 26.95 14.08 2.43
N PHE A 200 25.66 13.98 2.12
CA PHE A 200 25.11 13.09 1.08
C PHE A 200 25.38 13.57 -0.36
N GLY A 201 26.02 14.73 -0.53
CA GLY A 201 26.81 15.04 -1.73
C GLY A 201 26.06 15.56 -2.95
N ASP A 202 24.80 15.17 -3.21
CA ASP A 202 24.12 15.54 -4.46
C ASP A 202 22.69 16.07 -4.23
N SER A 203 22.40 17.27 -4.73
CA SER A 203 21.03 17.79 -4.88
C SER A 203 20.33 17.13 -6.06
N THR A 204 19.01 16.94 -5.99
CA THR A 204 18.14 16.58 -7.12
C THR A 204 17.35 17.81 -7.55
N PRO A 205 17.95 18.74 -8.32
CA PRO A 205 17.45 20.11 -8.49
C PRO A 205 16.06 20.22 -9.16
N LEU A 206 15.55 19.13 -9.73
CA LEU A 206 14.22 19.08 -10.34
C LEU A 206 13.16 18.38 -9.48
N ALA A 207 13.52 17.71 -8.38
CA ALA A 207 12.57 16.92 -7.59
C ALA A 207 11.43 17.78 -7.02
N LYS A 208 11.75 18.93 -6.43
CA LYS A 208 10.77 19.92 -5.97
C LYS A 208 9.86 20.38 -7.11
N LYS A 209 10.43 20.78 -8.25
CA LYS A 209 9.67 21.28 -9.41
C LYS A 209 8.81 20.19 -10.06
N SER A 210 9.27 18.94 -10.02
CA SER A 210 8.53 17.77 -10.46
C SER A 210 7.28 17.54 -9.62
N ALA A 211 7.40 17.64 -8.29
CA ALA A 211 6.26 17.54 -7.38
C ALA A 211 5.27 18.70 -7.56
N GLU A 212 5.78 19.94 -7.68
CA GLU A 212 4.96 21.12 -7.99
C GLU A 212 4.19 20.97 -9.31
N LEU A 213 4.85 20.47 -10.37
CA LEU A 213 4.24 20.26 -11.68
C LEU A 213 3.14 19.20 -11.62
N MET A 214 3.41 18.05 -11.00
CA MET A 214 2.43 16.97 -10.89
C MET A 214 1.24 17.40 -10.04
N HIS A 215 1.48 18.09 -8.92
CA HIS A 215 0.44 18.66 -8.08
C HIS A 215 -0.46 19.60 -8.89
N ALA A 216 0.13 20.57 -9.58
CA ALA A 216 -0.62 21.52 -10.42
C ALA A 216 -1.43 20.82 -11.53
N ALA A 217 -0.86 19.80 -12.18
CA ALA A 217 -1.55 19.02 -13.21
C ALA A 217 -2.75 18.23 -12.63
N MET A 218 -2.60 17.66 -11.43
CA MET A 218 -3.68 16.92 -10.78
C MET A 218 -4.82 17.84 -10.30
N LEU A 219 -4.51 19.08 -9.90
CA LEU A 219 -5.51 20.09 -9.59
C LEU A 219 -6.28 20.56 -10.84
N ALA A 220 -5.56 20.84 -11.92
CA ALA A 220 -6.14 21.40 -13.14
C ALA A 220 -6.91 20.36 -13.98
N ASP A 221 -6.34 19.16 -14.13
CA ASP A 221 -6.79 18.17 -15.10
C ASP A 221 -7.06 16.79 -14.49
N GLY A 222 -6.40 16.44 -13.37
CA GLY A 222 -6.54 15.14 -12.70
C GLY A 222 -7.78 15.01 -11.78
N GLY A 223 -8.47 16.13 -11.53
CA GLY A 223 -9.69 16.17 -10.72
C GLY A 223 -9.47 16.01 -9.23
N VAL A 224 -8.28 16.32 -8.72
CA VAL A 224 -7.99 16.37 -7.28
C VAL A 224 -8.30 17.79 -6.78
N PRO A 225 -9.26 17.99 -5.86
CA PRO A 225 -9.47 19.29 -5.24
C PRO A 225 -8.25 19.72 -4.41
N GLU A 226 -7.96 21.01 -4.36
CA GLU A 226 -6.85 21.56 -3.56
C GLU A 226 -6.94 21.14 -2.09
N ALA A 227 -8.13 21.21 -1.49
CA ALA A 227 -8.39 20.78 -0.11
C ALA A 227 -8.08 19.28 0.14
N ASN A 228 -8.11 18.47 -0.92
CA ASN A 228 -7.82 17.03 -0.89
C ASN A 228 -6.37 16.72 -1.27
N SER A 229 -5.48 17.72 -1.29
CA SER A 229 -4.09 17.55 -1.70
C SER A 229 -3.09 17.99 -0.64
N ARG A 230 -1.90 17.36 -0.65
CA ARG A 230 -0.72 17.77 0.12
C ARG A 230 0.51 17.80 -0.80
N LEU A 231 1.31 18.86 -0.65
CA LEU A 231 2.57 19.04 -1.36
C LEU A 231 3.70 19.13 -0.32
N LEU A 232 4.55 18.12 -0.28
CA LEU A 232 5.66 18.00 0.68
C LEU A 232 6.97 18.25 -0.07
N ILE A 233 7.55 19.43 0.12
CA ILE A 233 8.75 19.88 -0.59
C ILE A 233 9.67 20.68 0.36
N GLY A 234 10.97 20.71 0.05
CA GLY A 234 11.95 21.40 0.90
C GLY A 234 11.91 20.89 2.34
N GLU A 235 11.86 21.79 3.32
CA GLU A 235 11.89 21.44 4.75
C GLU A 235 10.67 20.64 5.23
N HIS A 236 9.59 20.57 4.44
CA HIS A 236 8.39 19.79 4.72
C HIS A 236 8.44 18.35 4.17
N ALA A 237 9.41 18.03 3.31
CA ALA A 237 9.57 16.69 2.76
C ALA A 237 10.30 15.74 3.73
N THR A 238 9.90 15.77 5.01
CA THR A 238 10.47 14.93 6.07
C THR A 238 9.79 13.58 6.15
N SER A 239 10.50 12.59 6.67
CA SER A 239 9.95 11.26 6.93
C SER A 239 8.71 11.30 7.85
N THR A 240 8.78 12.09 8.93
CA THR A 240 7.70 12.24 9.91
C THR A 240 6.46 12.92 9.32
N GLU A 241 6.63 14.03 8.58
CA GLU A 241 5.47 14.73 7.99
C GLU A 241 4.80 13.88 6.91
N TRP A 242 5.59 13.15 6.10
CA TRP A 242 5.05 12.21 5.13
C TRP A 242 4.28 11.06 5.81
N GLU A 243 4.84 10.49 6.87
CA GLU A 243 4.17 9.47 7.68
C GLU A 243 2.84 9.96 8.23
N ASP A 244 2.80 11.16 8.83
CA ASP A 244 1.59 11.75 9.37
C ASP A 244 0.53 11.98 8.28
N VAL A 245 0.96 12.41 7.09
CA VAL A 245 0.07 12.55 5.93
C VAL A 245 -0.54 11.21 5.54
N MET A 246 0.27 10.15 5.50
CA MET A 246 -0.16 8.81 5.05
C MET A 246 -0.99 8.05 6.08
N THR A 247 -0.62 8.14 7.36
CA THR A 247 -1.18 7.30 8.43
C THR A 247 -2.23 8.00 9.28
N LYS A 248 -2.30 9.34 9.25
CA LYS A 248 -3.28 10.12 10.03
C LYS A 248 -4.18 10.96 9.14
N TRP A 249 -3.62 11.84 8.32
CA TRP A 249 -4.42 12.76 7.52
C TRP A 249 -5.24 12.03 6.45
N LEU A 250 -4.63 11.25 5.56
CA LEU A 250 -5.35 10.55 4.48
C LEU A 250 -6.46 9.63 5.03
N PRO A 251 -6.24 8.79 6.06
CA PRO A 251 -7.30 7.98 6.66
C PRO A 251 -8.44 8.82 7.25
N SER A 252 -8.15 10.01 7.80
CA SER A 252 -9.16 10.89 8.39
C SER A 252 -10.06 11.60 7.37
N VAL A 253 -9.60 11.78 6.12
CA VAL A 253 -10.34 12.55 5.09
C VAL A 253 -10.85 11.72 3.92
N SER A 254 -10.29 10.52 3.71
CA SER A 254 -10.69 9.59 2.64
C SER A 254 -11.44 8.39 3.21
N GLU A 255 -12.21 7.71 2.37
CA GLU A 255 -12.96 6.49 2.70
C GLU A 255 -12.66 5.39 1.66
N PRO A 256 -12.88 4.11 1.98
CA PRO A 256 -12.88 3.03 0.98
C PRO A 256 -13.70 3.41 -0.26
N GLY A 257 -13.17 3.11 -1.45
CA GLY A 257 -13.74 3.50 -2.74
C GLY A 257 -13.18 4.80 -3.31
N ASP A 258 -12.55 5.66 -2.50
CA ASP A 258 -11.84 6.85 -3.01
C ASP A 258 -10.55 6.49 -3.76
N THR A 259 -10.07 7.42 -4.60
CA THR A 259 -8.79 7.30 -5.31
C THR A 259 -7.73 8.19 -4.66
N VAL A 260 -6.56 7.63 -4.37
CA VAL A 260 -5.40 8.34 -3.82
C VAL A 260 -4.26 8.30 -4.84
N PHE A 261 -3.78 9.48 -5.24
CA PHE A 261 -2.61 9.63 -6.10
C PHE A 261 -1.40 9.99 -5.23
N LEU A 262 -0.34 9.20 -5.30
CA LEU A 262 0.90 9.40 -4.57
C LEU A 262 2.01 9.61 -5.60
N PHE A 263 2.69 10.73 -5.55
CA PHE A 263 3.84 11.01 -6.40
C PHE A 263 5.07 11.27 -5.53
N TYR A 264 6.16 10.60 -5.83
CA TYR A 264 7.46 10.86 -5.21
C TYR A 264 8.51 11.16 -6.28
N CYS A 265 9.30 12.20 -6.06
CA CYS A 265 10.50 12.47 -6.82
C CYS A 265 11.65 12.85 -5.87
N GLY A 266 12.80 12.21 -6.02
CA GLY A 266 13.95 12.40 -5.14
C GLY A 266 15.00 11.34 -5.39
N HIS A 267 15.97 11.22 -4.48
CA HIS A 267 16.94 10.14 -4.52
C HIS A 267 16.32 8.82 -4.07
N GLY A 268 16.81 7.74 -4.66
CA GLY A 268 16.57 6.37 -4.24
C GLY A 268 17.91 5.70 -3.99
N GLY A 269 17.94 4.76 -3.06
CA GLY A 269 19.14 4.00 -2.74
C GLY A 269 18.78 2.64 -2.17
N GLN A 270 19.80 1.92 -1.74
CA GLN A 270 19.67 0.63 -1.09
C GLN A 270 20.45 0.63 0.23
N ILE A 271 19.88 0.04 1.27
CA ILE A 271 20.56 -0.23 2.54
C ILE A 271 20.53 -1.74 2.79
N LYS A 272 21.39 -2.27 3.65
CA LYS A 272 21.33 -3.71 3.98
C LYS A 272 19.94 -4.06 4.55
N ALA A 273 19.33 -5.18 4.21
CA ALA A 273 18.07 -5.64 4.84
C ALA A 273 18.27 -6.00 6.33
N LEU A 274 17.20 -5.91 7.14
CA LEU A 274 17.22 -6.40 8.54
C LEU A 274 16.87 -7.87 8.67
N ASP A 275 16.24 -8.44 7.65
CA ASP A 275 15.81 -9.82 7.61
C ASP A 275 16.22 -10.49 6.29
N GLU A 276 15.75 -11.73 6.09
CA GLU A 276 15.99 -12.52 4.89
C GLU A 276 14.77 -12.49 3.95
N SER A 277 13.92 -11.45 4.04
CA SER A 277 12.77 -11.33 3.14
C SER A 277 13.27 -11.16 1.70
N GLU A 278 14.22 -10.26 1.49
CA GLU A 278 14.70 -9.89 0.16
C GLU A 278 15.72 -10.85 -0.47
N PRO A 279 15.57 -11.20 -1.76
CA PRO A 279 16.48 -12.09 -2.48
C PRO A 279 17.94 -11.63 -2.54
N ASP A 280 18.21 -10.33 -2.53
CA ASP A 280 19.56 -9.74 -2.54
C ASP A 280 20.00 -9.20 -1.17
N GLY A 281 19.08 -9.13 -0.20
CA GLY A 281 19.29 -8.69 1.17
C GLY A 281 19.56 -7.19 1.30
N LEU A 282 18.91 -6.35 0.49
CA LEU A 282 19.09 -4.89 0.45
C LEU A 282 17.77 -4.08 0.34
N ASP A 283 17.27 -3.50 1.45
CA ASP A 283 16.04 -2.68 1.40
C ASP A 283 16.19 -1.47 0.47
N GLU A 284 15.23 -1.24 -0.41
CA GLU A 284 15.16 0.00 -1.18
C GLU A 284 14.67 1.16 -0.32
N VAL A 285 15.36 2.31 -0.41
CA VAL A 285 15.03 3.50 0.37
C VAL A 285 14.80 4.72 -0.50
N LEU A 286 13.77 5.48 -0.16
CA LEU A 286 13.47 6.81 -0.67
C LEU A 286 14.03 7.85 0.29
N SER A 287 14.80 8.79 -0.25
CA SER A 287 15.34 9.91 0.51
C SER A 287 14.25 10.84 1.05
N THR A 288 14.57 11.54 2.13
CA THR A 288 13.75 12.60 2.73
C THR A 288 14.64 13.79 3.05
N TYR A 289 14.04 14.94 3.31
CA TYR A 289 14.79 16.14 3.70
C TYR A 289 15.60 15.91 4.99
N ASP A 290 15.08 15.16 5.95
CA ASP A 290 15.69 14.91 7.26
C ASP A 290 16.57 13.65 7.33
N MET A 291 16.89 13.06 6.19
CA MET A 291 17.73 11.87 6.09
C MET A 291 19.09 12.06 6.77
N ASP A 292 19.45 11.12 7.65
CA ASP A 292 20.69 11.10 8.44
C ASP A 292 21.42 9.76 8.22
N SER A 293 22.70 9.82 7.83
CA SER A 293 23.51 8.62 7.52
C SER A 293 23.66 7.66 8.70
N LYS A 294 23.61 8.15 9.93
CA LYS A 294 23.71 7.34 11.15
C LYS A 294 22.38 6.75 11.57
N ARG A 295 21.28 7.28 11.04
CA ARG A 295 19.89 6.89 11.36
C ARG A 295 19.09 6.66 10.09
N ILE A 296 19.74 6.11 9.06
CA ILE A 296 19.18 6.03 7.70
C ILE A 296 17.82 5.31 7.68
N ARG A 297 17.66 4.26 8.49
CA ARG A 297 16.40 3.50 8.60
C ARG A 297 15.24 4.29 9.20
N GLU A 298 15.54 5.21 10.11
CA GLU A 298 14.53 5.99 10.82
C GLU A 298 14.14 7.23 10.01
N THR A 299 15.10 7.75 9.24
CA THR A 299 15.00 9.05 8.58
C THR A 299 14.75 8.94 7.07
N ALA A 300 15.13 7.84 6.40
CA ALA A 300 14.67 7.51 5.06
C ALA A 300 13.34 6.74 5.13
N VAL A 301 12.69 6.58 3.97
CA VAL A 301 11.49 5.75 3.83
C VAL A 301 11.87 4.50 3.05
N SER A 302 11.97 3.35 3.72
CA SER A 302 12.11 2.07 3.01
C SER A 302 10.81 1.70 2.28
N ASP A 303 10.91 0.91 1.23
CA ASP A 303 9.82 0.14 0.61
C ASP A 303 8.86 -0.47 1.63
N ASP A 304 9.42 -1.08 2.66
CA ASP A 304 8.79 -1.80 3.74
C ASP A 304 8.01 -0.84 4.66
N ARG A 305 8.54 0.36 4.92
CA ARG A 305 7.83 1.44 5.63
C ARG A 305 6.72 2.04 4.75
N LEU A 306 6.99 2.27 3.48
CA LEU A 306 6.01 2.76 2.50
C LEU A 306 4.85 1.77 2.35
N ALA A 307 5.12 0.48 2.29
CA ALA A 307 4.12 -0.56 2.18
C ALA A 307 3.20 -0.60 3.41
N ARG A 308 3.75 -0.46 4.63
CA ARG A 308 2.95 -0.30 5.86
C ARG A 308 2.03 0.92 5.78
N TRP A 309 2.52 2.05 5.28
CA TRP A 309 1.68 3.25 5.09
C TRP A 309 0.56 3.04 4.06
N LEU A 310 0.80 2.26 3.00
CA LEU A 310 -0.23 1.91 2.01
C LEU A 310 -1.30 0.97 2.58
N LEU A 311 -0.94 0.10 3.53
CA LEU A 311 -1.89 -0.74 4.25
C LEU A 311 -2.80 0.05 5.19
N ALA A 312 -2.38 1.23 5.67
CA ALA A 312 -3.24 2.15 6.42
C ALA A 312 -4.38 2.77 5.58
N LEU A 313 -4.43 2.47 4.27
CA LEU A 313 -5.44 2.97 3.33
C LEU A 313 -6.33 1.84 2.76
N PRO A 314 -6.89 0.94 3.59
CA PRO A 314 -7.63 -0.22 3.10
C PRO A 314 -8.84 0.20 2.27
N GLY A 315 -9.07 -0.49 1.16
CA GLY A 315 -10.22 -0.27 0.28
C GLY A 315 -10.13 0.97 -0.63
N ARG A 316 -9.14 1.85 -0.46
CA ARG A 316 -8.87 2.93 -1.43
C ARG A 316 -8.22 2.35 -2.70
N GLN A 317 -8.44 3.02 -3.82
CA GLN A 317 -7.70 2.79 -5.06
C GLN A 317 -6.45 3.68 -5.04
N ILE A 318 -5.26 3.09 -5.09
CA ILE A 318 -4.02 3.85 -4.95
C ILE A 318 -3.25 3.84 -6.27
N VAL A 319 -2.79 5.01 -6.70
CA VAL A 319 -1.88 5.18 -7.84
C VAL A 319 -0.58 5.77 -7.31
N LEU A 320 0.45 4.96 -7.24
CA LEU A 320 1.79 5.34 -6.78
C LEU A 320 2.69 5.59 -8.00
N LEU A 321 3.28 6.78 -8.08
CA LEU A 321 4.19 7.19 -9.15
C LEU A 321 5.56 7.49 -8.55
N LEU A 322 6.56 6.68 -8.89
CA LEU A 322 7.92 6.77 -8.37
C LEU A 322 8.87 7.29 -9.45
N GLU A 323 9.27 8.54 -9.33
CA GLU A 323 10.29 9.20 -10.15
C GLU A 323 11.62 9.25 -9.39
N THR A 324 12.28 8.09 -9.33
CA THR A 324 13.56 7.88 -8.66
C THR A 324 14.39 6.84 -9.42
N CYS A 325 15.71 6.93 -9.32
CA CYS A 325 16.61 5.86 -9.76
C CYS A 325 16.26 4.57 -9.01
N HIS A 326 16.44 3.42 -9.67
CA HIS A 326 16.14 2.10 -9.12
C HIS A 326 14.68 1.94 -8.65
N GLY A 327 13.75 2.77 -9.14
CA GLY A 327 12.36 2.76 -8.69
C GLY A 327 11.63 1.43 -8.91
N GLY A 328 12.10 0.59 -9.85
CA GLY A 328 11.59 -0.77 -10.01
C GLY A 328 11.95 -1.71 -8.84
N GLY A 329 13.05 -1.46 -8.11
CA GLY A 329 13.47 -2.26 -6.95
C GLY A 329 12.40 -2.27 -5.86
N VAL A 330 11.91 -1.07 -5.51
CA VAL A 330 10.80 -0.82 -4.54
C VAL A 330 9.54 -1.66 -4.79
N VAL A 331 9.38 -2.20 -5.99
CA VAL A 331 8.24 -3.02 -6.41
C VAL A 331 8.58 -4.51 -6.54
N ASP A 332 9.82 -4.82 -6.94
CA ASP A 332 10.25 -6.14 -7.42
C ASP A 332 11.23 -6.85 -6.47
N GLY A 333 11.85 -6.13 -5.51
CA GLY A 333 12.86 -6.66 -4.58
C GLY A 333 14.05 -7.30 -5.30
N ARG A 334 14.35 -6.89 -6.53
CA ARG A 334 15.44 -7.43 -7.36
C ARG A 334 16.56 -6.42 -7.46
N GLY A 335 17.71 -6.73 -6.87
CA GLY A 335 18.97 -6.05 -7.14
C GLY A 335 19.45 -6.16 -8.59
N MET A 336 20.58 -5.49 -8.86
CA MET A 336 21.20 -5.21 -10.17
C MET A 336 21.49 -6.42 -11.11
N ALA A 337 21.12 -7.66 -10.78
CA ALA A 337 21.58 -8.89 -11.44
C ALA A 337 20.48 -9.80 -12.02
N GLY A 338 19.31 -9.28 -12.39
CA GLY A 338 18.21 -10.06 -12.96
C GLY A 338 17.99 -9.83 -14.46
N ALA A 339 17.80 -10.90 -15.24
CA ALA A 339 17.54 -10.81 -16.69
C ALA A 339 16.29 -9.99 -17.06
N LEU A 340 16.43 -9.18 -18.11
CA LEU A 340 15.41 -8.32 -18.74
C LEU A 340 14.04 -9.01 -18.91
N ARG A 341 13.00 -8.42 -18.33
CA ARG A 341 11.59 -8.68 -18.66
C ARG A 341 10.80 -7.38 -18.61
N ASP A 342 9.90 -7.18 -19.57
CA ASP A 342 9.15 -5.94 -19.80
C ASP A 342 8.02 -5.65 -18.77
N GLU A 343 7.83 -6.53 -17.78
CA GLU A 343 6.75 -6.46 -16.79
C GLU A 343 7.34 -6.47 -15.37
N ALA A 344 7.02 -5.44 -14.57
CA ALA A 344 7.37 -5.40 -13.15
C ALA A 344 6.48 -6.40 -12.40
N ASN A 345 7.08 -7.44 -11.81
CA ASN A 345 6.35 -8.33 -10.92
C ASN A 345 6.07 -7.59 -9.60
N ARG A 346 4.83 -7.64 -9.09
CA ARG A 346 4.48 -7.22 -7.70
C ARG A 346 5.09 -8.19 -6.68
N CYS A 347 6.42 -8.20 -6.58
CA CYS A 347 7.12 -9.38 -6.08
C CYS A 347 7.66 -9.28 -4.67
N HIS A 348 7.64 -8.12 -4.02
CA HIS A 348 8.16 -8.05 -2.65
C HIS A 348 7.21 -7.36 -1.66
N ASP A 349 7.14 -6.02 -1.56
CA ASP A 349 6.55 -5.43 -0.33
C ASP A 349 5.21 -4.71 -0.48
N ILE A 350 4.78 -4.31 -1.69
CA ILE A 350 3.50 -3.62 -1.87
C ILE A 350 2.35 -4.65 -1.93
N ALA A 351 1.99 -5.21 -0.78
CA ALA A 351 0.90 -6.19 -0.63
C ALA A 351 -0.50 -5.60 -0.83
N GLN A 352 -0.66 -4.26 -0.85
CA GLN A 352 -1.96 -3.63 -1.01
C GLN A 352 -2.56 -3.89 -2.40
N LEU A 353 -3.55 -4.79 -2.48
CA LEU A 353 -4.10 -5.32 -3.73
C LEU A 353 -4.68 -4.26 -4.68
N ASN A 354 -5.16 -3.13 -4.16
CA ASN A 354 -5.76 -2.05 -4.93
C ASN A 354 -4.76 -0.90 -5.25
N THR A 355 -3.47 -1.23 -5.33
CA THR A 355 -2.41 -0.26 -5.67
C THR A 355 -1.84 -0.52 -7.06
N VAL A 356 -1.85 0.49 -7.92
CA VAL A 356 -1.10 0.53 -9.18
C VAL A 356 0.17 1.33 -8.95
N VAL A 357 1.32 0.79 -9.33
CA VAL A 357 2.62 1.44 -9.22
C VAL A 357 3.18 1.71 -10.60
N VAL A 358 3.62 2.95 -10.83
CA VAL A 358 4.33 3.39 -12.03
C VAL A 358 5.74 3.79 -11.61
N CYS A 359 6.75 3.15 -12.17
CA CYS A 359 8.15 3.51 -11.92
C CYS A 359 8.77 4.16 -13.16
N ALA A 360 9.63 5.16 -12.94
CA ALA A 360 10.30 5.87 -14.03
C ALA A 360 11.30 5.01 -14.80
N CYS A 361 11.87 3.99 -14.15
CA CYS A 361 12.90 3.09 -14.66
C CYS A 361 12.77 1.69 -14.04
N LEU A 362 13.43 0.70 -14.65
CA LEU A 362 13.57 -0.66 -14.09
C LEU A 362 14.50 -0.69 -12.85
N PRO A 363 14.55 -1.80 -12.08
CA PRO A 363 15.38 -1.90 -10.88
C PRO A 363 16.88 -1.63 -11.12
N ASP A 364 17.41 -2.05 -12.27
CA ASP A 364 18.82 -1.92 -12.66
C ASP A 364 19.13 -0.63 -13.46
N GLU A 365 18.14 0.26 -13.61
CA GLU A 365 18.24 1.48 -14.40
C GLU A 365 18.24 2.76 -13.54
N PHE A 366 18.76 3.85 -14.12
CA PHE A 366 18.71 5.19 -13.52
C PHE A 366 17.53 5.98 -14.09
N SER A 367 16.87 6.78 -13.27
CA SER A 367 15.93 7.79 -13.77
C SER A 367 16.71 9.05 -14.15
N HIS A 368 16.64 9.43 -15.42
CA HIS A 368 17.37 10.57 -15.93
C HIS A 368 16.51 11.85 -15.92
N PHE A 369 17.20 12.99 -15.97
CA PHE A 369 16.56 14.28 -16.13
C PHE A 369 17.42 15.20 -17.00
N SER A 370 16.78 16.23 -17.56
CA SER A 370 17.50 17.30 -18.27
C SER A 370 17.40 18.61 -17.48
N PRO A 371 18.52 19.28 -17.15
CA PRO A 371 18.48 20.58 -16.47
C PRO A 371 17.87 21.70 -17.34
N LYS A 372 17.64 21.46 -18.64
CA LYS A 372 16.96 22.41 -19.54
C LYS A 372 15.45 22.35 -19.42
N LEU A 373 14.92 21.28 -18.85
CA LEU A 373 13.49 21.07 -18.69
C LEU A 373 13.04 21.54 -17.30
N PRO A 374 11.76 21.91 -17.14
CA PRO A 374 11.26 22.44 -15.88
C PRO A 374 11.03 21.36 -14.82
N ALA A 375 11.01 20.08 -15.18
CA ALA A 375 10.78 18.93 -14.30
C ALA A 375 11.37 17.65 -14.94
N SER A 376 11.34 16.54 -14.19
CA SER A 376 11.71 15.20 -14.67
C SER A 376 10.74 14.68 -15.74
N PHE A 377 11.09 13.59 -16.43
CA PHE A 377 10.36 13.14 -17.61
C PHE A 377 8.96 12.60 -17.32
N MET A 378 8.76 11.79 -16.27
CA MET A 378 7.42 11.28 -15.93
C MET A 378 6.43 12.41 -15.66
N PRO A 379 6.66 13.38 -14.74
CA PRO A 379 5.67 14.43 -14.47
C PRO A 379 5.38 15.31 -15.69
N LEU A 380 6.36 15.54 -16.57
CA LEU A 380 6.13 16.25 -17.83
C LEU A 380 5.14 15.51 -18.74
N LEU A 381 5.39 14.23 -18.97
CA LEU A 381 4.61 13.44 -19.92
C LEU A 381 3.25 13.02 -19.35
N PHE A 382 3.14 12.78 -18.04
CA PHE A 382 1.84 12.57 -17.38
C PHE A 382 0.99 13.84 -17.38
N ALA A 383 1.57 15.01 -17.05
CA ALA A 383 0.84 16.27 -17.13
C ALA A 383 0.40 16.58 -18.56
N GLN A 384 1.22 16.24 -19.56
CA GLN A 384 0.83 16.33 -20.96
C GLN A 384 -0.31 15.36 -21.30
N ALA A 385 -0.23 14.11 -20.85
CA ALA A 385 -1.29 13.14 -21.09
C ALA A 385 -2.64 13.61 -20.53
N MET A 386 -2.66 14.17 -19.31
CA MET A 386 -3.88 14.68 -18.68
C MET A 386 -4.54 15.83 -19.45
N ARG A 387 -3.76 16.65 -20.15
CA ARG A 387 -4.24 17.75 -21.00
C ARG A 387 -4.70 17.27 -22.37
N ASP A 388 -3.90 16.41 -23.01
CA ASP A 388 -3.99 16.15 -24.44
C ASP A 388 -4.76 14.87 -24.79
N GLN A 389 -4.86 13.91 -23.85
CA GLN A 389 -5.54 12.63 -24.11
C GLN A 389 -7.07 12.72 -23.91
N PRO A 390 -7.85 11.91 -24.63
CA PRO A 390 -9.30 11.82 -24.44
C PRO A 390 -9.69 11.49 -23.00
N LYS A 391 -10.72 12.16 -22.48
CA LYS A 391 -11.28 11.93 -21.14
C LYS A 391 -12.49 10.97 -21.23
N PRO A 392 -12.70 10.05 -20.27
CA PRO A 392 -11.89 9.83 -19.07
C PRO A 392 -10.55 9.16 -19.39
N LEU A 393 -9.48 9.65 -18.74
CA LEU A 393 -8.13 9.13 -18.89
C LEU A 393 -7.85 8.09 -17.80
N SER A 394 -7.52 6.86 -18.21
CA SER A 394 -7.06 5.81 -17.29
C SER A 394 -5.57 5.93 -17.00
N VAL A 395 -5.11 5.31 -15.90
CA VAL A 395 -3.67 5.25 -15.57
C VAL A 395 -2.91 4.51 -16.68
N GLN A 396 -3.46 3.42 -17.20
CA GLN A 396 -2.89 2.67 -18.32
C GLN A 396 -2.69 3.55 -19.56
N ALA A 397 -3.70 4.33 -19.94
CA ALA A 397 -3.60 5.20 -21.12
C ALA A 397 -2.60 6.36 -20.90
N ALA A 398 -2.52 6.92 -19.69
CA ALA A 398 -1.50 7.91 -19.33
C ALA A 398 -0.09 7.30 -19.37
N PHE A 399 0.08 6.08 -18.86
CA PHE A 399 1.32 5.33 -18.92
C PHE A 399 1.72 4.99 -20.36
N ASP A 400 0.79 4.55 -21.20
CA ASP A 400 1.07 4.26 -22.61
C ASP A 400 1.48 5.52 -23.37
N PHE A 401 0.88 6.67 -23.06
CA PHE A 401 1.34 7.95 -23.58
C PHE A 401 2.76 8.27 -23.11
N TYR A 402 3.05 8.12 -21.82
CA TYR A 402 4.39 8.33 -21.25
C TYR A 402 5.43 7.45 -21.95
N ARG A 403 5.22 6.13 -21.96
CA ARG A 403 6.09 5.12 -22.56
C ARG A 403 6.34 5.37 -24.05
N LYS A 404 5.30 5.75 -24.80
CA LYS A 404 5.40 6.05 -26.23
C LYS A 404 6.27 7.28 -26.52
N ASN A 405 6.21 8.30 -25.66
CA ASN A 405 6.85 9.60 -25.94
C ASN A 405 8.23 9.75 -25.28
N LEU A 406 8.55 8.97 -24.25
CA LEU A 406 9.83 9.04 -23.54
C LEU A 406 11.06 8.87 -24.47
N PRO A 407 11.12 7.91 -25.41
CA PRO A 407 12.31 7.73 -26.26
C PRO A 407 12.65 8.97 -27.10
N LYS A 408 11.61 9.67 -27.59
CA LYS A 408 11.79 10.92 -28.34
C LYS A 408 12.35 12.02 -27.44
N LEU A 409 11.79 12.17 -26.23
CA LEU A 409 12.22 13.20 -25.28
C LEU A 409 13.67 12.98 -24.82
N LEU A 410 14.06 11.73 -24.56
CA LEU A 410 15.45 11.36 -24.26
C LEU A 410 16.40 11.73 -25.41
N ALA A 411 16.00 11.44 -26.66
CA ALA A 411 16.80 11.77 -27.84
C ALA A 411 16.95 13.29 -28.05
N ASP A 412 15.86 14.05 -27.89
CA ASP A 412 15.85 15.52 -28.02
C ASP A 412 16.77 16.17 -26.97
N GLU A 413 16.82 15.62 -25.76
CA GLU A 413 17.72 16.07 -24.68
C GLU A 413 19.13 15.48 -24.74
N LYS A 414 19.42 14.66 -25.77
CA LYS A 414 20.71 13.97 -25.99
C LYS A 414 21.13 13.06 -24.82
N ILE A 415 20.16 12.51 -24.09
CA ILE A 415 20.40 11.53 -23.04
C ILE A 415 20.56 10.14 -23.69
N GLY A 416 21.56 9.37 -23.28
CA GLY A 416 21.85 8.03 -23.83
C GLY A 416 22.53 8.00 -25.20
N ALA A 417 22.69 9.13 -25.89
CA ALA A 417 23.27 9.20 -27.25
C ALA A 417 24.71 8.67 -27.38
N ASN A 418 25.45 8.54 -26.27
CA ASN A 418 26.83 8.04 -26.23
C ASN A 418 27.02 6.80 -25.34
N LEU A 419 25.95 6.15 -24.87
CA LEU A 419 26.01 5.06 -23.90
C LEU A 419 25.17 3.86 -24.36
N PRO A 420 25.72 2.92 -25.17
CA PRO A 420 25.01 1.70 -25.53
C PRO A 420 24.74 0.86 -24.26
N GLY A 421 23.47 0.70 -23.91
CA GLY A 421 23.00 -0.10 -22.77
C GLY A 421 22.35 0.69 -21.62
N PHE A 422 22.39 2.03 -21.63
CA PHE A 422 21.67 2.85 -20.65
C PHE A 422 20.31 3.25 -21.22
N ILE A 423 19.28 2.51 -20.82
CA ILE A 423 17.89 2.73 -21.21
C ILE A 423 17.14 3.16 -19.94
N GLN A 424 16.22 4.12 -20.07
CA GLN A 424 15.22 4.39 -19.04
C GLN A 424 13.91 3.79 -19.54
N GLN A 425 13.47 2.71 -18.93
CA GLN A 425 12.27 1.98 -19.28
C GLN A 425 11.26 2.11 -18.16
N PRO A 426 10.16 2.85 -18.39
CA PRO A 426 9.15 2.97 -17.39
C PRO A 426 8.38 1.65 -17.26
N SER A 427 8.01 1.31 -16.04
CA SER A 427 7.24 0.11 -15.72
C SER A 427 5.93 0.46 -15.04
N LEU A 428 4.96 -0.43 -15.17
CA LEU A 428 3.64 -0.35 -14.56
C LEU A 428 3.33 -1.72 -13.96
N THR A 429 2.97 -1.76 -12.69
CA THR A 429 2.47 -2.99 -12.07
C THR A 429 1.00 -3.19 -12.45
N ASP A 430 0.68 -4.40 -12.90
CA ASP A 430 -0.66 -4.81 -13.32
C ASP A 430 -1.21 -4.01 -14.51
N HIS A 431 -2.07 -4.64 -15.31
CA HIS A 431 -2.92 -3.89 -16.24
C HIS A 431 -3.95 -3.12 -15.40
N ALA A 432 -3.72 -1.82 -15.20
CA ALA A 432 -4.40 -0.98 -14.23
C ALA A 432 -5.91 -0.78 -14.48
N LEU A 433 -6.65 -0.81 -13.35
CA LEU A 433 -8.00 -0.33 -12.98
C LEU A 433 -8.89 0.35 -14.04
#